data_AF-A0A0G1W3F6-F1
#
_entry.id   AF-A0A0G1W3F6-F1
#
_cell.length_a   1.000
_cell.length_b   1.000
_cell.length_c   1.000
_cell.angle_alpha   90.00
_cell.angle_beta   90.00
_cell.angle_gamma   90.00
#
_symmetry.space_group_name_H-M   'P 1'
#
loop_
_entity.id
_entity.type
_entity.pdbx_description
1 polymer ?
#
loop_
_entity_poly.entity_id
_entity_poly.type
_entity_poly.pdbx_seq_one_letter_code
_entity_poly.pdbx_strand_id
1 'polypeptide(L)'
;MSGGHFDYDQYKIGEIAREIERLITHNNGRYSDETIERFREGVKFLRQAEIYAQRIDWLVSGDDSQESFHERLRKEFIGAGPDKRASPVACPGSHVATTNLQFLKES
;
A
#
# COMPACT_ATOMS: atom_id res chain seq x y z
N MET A 1 7.92 22.79 8.68
CA MET A 1 7.42 21.40 8.77
C MET A 1 6.03 21.45 8.16
N SER A 2 5.78 20.79 7.03
CA SER A 2 4.43 20.75 6.46
C SER A 2 3.54 20.02 7.48
N GLY A 3 2.34 20.55 7.75
CA GLY A 3 1.41 19.99 8.73
C GLY A 3 0.79 18.66 8.31
N GLY A 4 1.32 18.01 7.27
CA GLY A 4 0.58 17.04 6.48
C GLY A 4 -0.60 17.69 5.75
N HIS A 5 -1.02 17.09 4.65
CA HIS A 5 -2.27 17.45 3.98
C HIS A 5 -3.49 16.87 4.71
N PHE A 6 -3.31 15.74 5.40
CA PHE A 6 -4.37 15.05 6.15
C PHE A 6 -4.31 15.31 7.66
N ASP A 7 -3.73 16.42 8.12
CA ASP A 7 -3.66 16.76 9.55
C ASP A 7 -3.09 15.64 10.45
N TYR A 8 -2.16 14.84 9.90
CA TYR A 8 -1.58 13.66 10.55
C TYR A 8 -2.55 12.50 10.83
N ASP A 9 -3.75 12.52 10.25
CA ASP A 9 -4.77 11.48 10.46
C ASP A 9 -4.36 10.11 9.91
N GLN A 10 -3.38 10.03 9.01
CA GLN A 10 -2.83 8.76 8.54
C GLN A 10 -2.28 7.89 9.68
N TYR A 11 -1.79 8.50 10.77
CA TYR A 11 -1.32 7.74 11.93
C TYR A 11 -2.46 7.02 12.66
N LYS A 12 -3.68 7.58 12.64
CA LYS A 12 -4.86 6.96 13.26
C LYS A 12 -5.15 5.59 12.64
N ILE A 13 -4.88 5.41 11.35
CA ILE A 13 -5.03 4.12 10.66
C ILE A 13 -4.09 3.07 11.29
N GLY A 14 -2.82 3.43 11.51
CA GLY A 14 -1.84 2.58 12.17
C GLY A 14 -2.16 2.30 13.64
N GLU A 15 -2.79 3.25 14.34
CA GLU A 15 -3.30 3.05 15.71
C GLU A 15 -4.45 2.05 15.76
N ILE A 16 -5.42 2.16 14.83
CA ILE A 16 -6.52 1.19 14.71
C ILE A 16 -5.96 -0.20 14.44
N ALA A 17 -5.01 -0.35 13.51
CA ALA A 17 -4.37 -1.63 13.22
C ALA A 17 -3.70 -2.22 14.48
N ARG A 18 -2.97 -1.39 15.24
CA ARG A 18 -2.32 -1.80 16.49
C ARG A 18 -3.31 -2.21 17.57
N GLU A 19 -4.45 -1.53 17.67
CA GLU A 19 -5.49 -1.87 18.63
C GLU A 19 -6.14 -3.22 18.29
N ILE A 20 -6.41 -3.47 17.00
CA ILE A 20 -6.93 -4.76 16.56
C ILE A 20 -5.91 -5.89 16.85
N GLU A 21 -4.62 -5.66 16.60
CA GLU A 21 -3.56 -6.60 16.99
C GLU A 21 -3.59 -6.91 18.49
N ARG A 22 -3.80 -5.90 19.36
CA ARG A 22 -3.93 -6.10 20.81
C ARG A 22 -5.15 -6.95 21.16
N LEU A 23 -6.29 -6.73 20.50
CA LEU A 23 -7.50 -7.54 20.68
C LEU A 23 -7.27 -9.01 20.28
N ILE A 24 -6.48 -9.25 19.22
CA ILE A 24 -6.10 -10.60 18.81
C ILE A 24 -5.21 -11.26 19.87
N THR A 25 -4.16 -10.56 20.32
CA THR A 25 -3.21 -11.11 21.31
C THR A 25 -3.87 -11.39 22.67
N HIS A 26 -4.82 -10.56 23.09
CA HIS A 26 -5.48 -10.66 24.39
C HIS A 26 -6.92 -11.19 24.29
N ASN A 27 -7.22 -12.00 23.25
CA ASN A 27 -8.57 -12.46 22.96
C ASN A 27 -9.20 -13.26 24.14
N ASN A 28 -8.43 -14.07 24.89
CA ASN A 28 -8.90 -14.85 26.05
C ASN A 28 -10.25 -15.58 25.82
N GLY A 29 -10.51 -16.05 24.60
CA GLY A 29 -11.74 -16.73 24.20
C GLY A 29 -12.96 -15.84 23.95
N ARG A 30 -12.81 -14.50 23.90
CA ARG A 30 -13.92 -13.57 23.59
C ARG A 30 -14.43 -13.71 22.16
N TYR A 31 -13.54 -13.95 21.21
CA TYR A 31 -13.82 -14.06 19.79
C TYR A 31 -13.43 -15.44 19.28
N SER A 32 -14.20 -15.97 18.32
CA SER A 32 -13.90 -17.25 17.66
C SER A 32 -12.64 -17.16 16.80
N ASP A 33 -12.03 -18.30 16.49
CA ASP A 33 -10.87 -18.37 15.60
C ASP A 33 -11.18 -17.79 14.21
N GLU A 34 -12.39 -18.02 13.70
CA GLU A 34 -12.86 -17.43 12.43
C GLU A 34 -12.89 -15.89 12.51
N THR A 35 -13.38 -15.33 13.61
CA THR A 35 -13.40 -13.88 13.84
C THR A 35 -11.99 -13.31 13.91
N ILE A 36 -11.09 -14.00 14.62
CA ILE A 36 -9.69 -13.60 14.75
C ILE A 36 -8.98 -13.60 13.39
N GLU A 37 -9.28 -14.56 12.52
CA GLU A 37 -8.72 -14.58 11.17
C GLU A 37 -9.18 -13.37 10.34
N ARG A 38 -10.47 -12.98 10.48
CA ARG A 38 -10.97 -11.73 9.87
C ARG A 38 -10.32 -10.48 10.45
N PHE A 39 -9.99 -10.46 11.74
CA PHE A 39 -9.26 -9.35 12.34
C PHE A 39 -7.84 -9.24 11.75
N ARG A 40 -7.14 -10.37 11.58
CA ARG A 40 -5.81 -10.40 10.93
C ARG A 40 -5.87 -9.90 9.49
N GLU A 41 -6.91 -10.27 8.76
CA GLU A 41 -7.15 -9.76 7.40
C GLU A 41 -7.38 -8.24 7.41
N GLY A 42 -8.22 -7.75 8.33
CA GLY A 42 -8.45 -6.32 8.53
C GLY A 42 -7.16 -5.53 8.83
N VAL A 43 -6.29 -6.07 9.69
CA VAL A 43 -4.97 -5.47 9.98
C VAL A 43 -4.14 -5.31 8.71
N LYS A 44 -4.12 -6.31 7.82
CA LYS A 44 -3.38 -6.22 6.55
C LYS A 44 -3.86 -5.04 5.68
N PHE A 45 -5.18 -4.88 5.55
CA PHE A 45 -5.76 -3.76 4.79
C PHE A 45 -5.47 -2.41 5.43
N LEU A 46 -5.55 -2.31 6.76
CA LEU A 46 -5.25 -1.07 7.47
C LEU A 46 -3.78 -0.67 7.31
N ARG A 47 -2.84 -1.61 7.37
CA ARG A 47 -1.42 -1.34 7.12
C ARG A 47 -1.16 -0.85 5.69
N GLN A 48 -1.84 -1.43 4.72
CA GLN A 48 -1.77 -0.94 3.34
C GLN A 48 -2.35 0.47 3.23
N ALA A 49 -3.51 0.73 3.84
CA ALA A 49 -4.14 2.05 3.85
C ALA A 49 -3.25 3.12 4.53
N GLU A 50 -2.58 2.77 5.63
CA GLU A 50 -1.60 3.64 6.32
C GLU A 50 -0.47 4.06 5.37
N ILE A 51 0.14 3.11 4.66
CA ILE A 51 1.19 3.38 3.67
C ILE A 51 0.67 4.29 2.55
N TYR A 52 -0.48 3.97 1.95
CA TYR A 52 -1.05 4.78 0.87
C TYR A 52 -1.37 6.20 1.34
N ALA A 53 -2.01 6.35 2.49
CA ALA A 53 -2.36 7.65 3.07
C ALA A 53 -1.10 8.49 3.29
N GLN A 54 -0.05 7.90 3.87
CA GLN A 54 1.22 8.59 4.12
C GLN A 54 1.94 9.02 2.82
N ARG A 55 1.91 8.17 1.79
CA ARG A 55 2.58 8.45 0.50
C ARG A 55 1.84 9.53 -0.27
N ILE A 56 0.51 9.49 -0.26
CA ILE A 56 -0.33 10.52 -0.89
C ILE A 56 -0.14 11.86 -0.16
N ASP A 57 -0.13 11.85 1.18
CA ASP A 57 0.07 13.03 2.03
C ASP A 57 1.34 13.80 1.65
N TRP A 58 2.47 13.10 1.53
CA TRP A 58 3.74 13.71 1.13
C TRP A 58 3.71 14.26 -0.29
N LEU A 59 3.11 13.53 -1.23
CA LEU A 59 3.00 13.96 -2.63
C LEU A 59 2.19 15.27 -2.74
N VAL A 60 1.02 15.34 -2.10
CA VAL A 60 0.14 16.51 -2.21
C VAL A 60 0.58 17.68 -1.34
N SER A 61 1.41 17.44 -0.31
CA SER A 61 2.05 18.49 0.48
C SER A 61 3.28 19.10 -0.21
N GLY A 62 3.73 18.52 -1.34
CA GLY A 62 4.93 18.94 -2.05
C GLY A 62 6.24 18.44 -1.41
N ASP A 63 6.17 17.53 -0.43
CA ASP A 63 7.32 16.89 0.21
C ASP A 63 7.84 15.69 -0.62
N ASP A 64 7.07 15.23 -1.60
CA ASP A 64 7.43 14.16 -2.55
C ASP A 64 7.21 14.57 -4.01
N SER A 65 7.99 13.97 -4.92
CA SER A 65 7.69 13.99 -6.36
C SER A 65 6.84 12.79 -6.77
N GLN A 66 6.25 12.82 -7.98
CA GLN A 66 5.51 11.66 -8.50
C GLN A 66 6.40 10.42 -8.65
N GLU A 67 7.65 10.60 -9.09
CA GLU A 67 8.63 9.53 -9.21
C GLU A 67 8.95 8.91 -7.85
N SER A 68 9.23 9.75 -6.86
CA SER A 68 9.57 9.33 -5.50
C SER A 68 8.37 8.66 -4.79
N PHE A 69 7.15 9.16 -5.04
CA PHE A 69 5.90 8.51 -4.62
C PHE A 69 5.83 7.06 -5.13
N HIS A 70 6.00 6.84 -6.44
CA HIS A 70 5.92 5.50 -7.04
C HIS A 70 7.07 4.58 -6.62
N GLU A 71 8.28 5.11 -6.39
CA GLU A 71 9.41 4.33 -5.91
C GLU A 71 9.21 3.86 -4.46
N ARG A 72 8.85 4.78 -3.56
CA ARG A 72 8.64 4.49 -2.13
C ARG A 72 7.44 3.59 -1.92
N LEU A 73 6.33 3.88 -2.61
CA LEU A 73 5.14 3.04 -2.56
C LEU A 73 5.47 1.61 -3.00
N ARG A 74 6.23 1.42 -4.08
CA ARG A 74 6.70 0.08 -4.47
C ARG A 74 7.57 -0.56 -3.41
N LYS A 75 8.55 0.14 -2.83
CA LYS A 75 9.44 -0.43 -1.80
C LYS A 75 8.69 -0.92 -0.56
N GLU A 76 7.70 -0.15 -0.10
CA GLU A 76 6.96 -0.44 1.12
C GLU A 76 5.81 -1.42 0.88
N PHE A 77 5.18 -1.36 -0.29
CA PHE A 77 4.12 -2.29 -0.66
C PHE A 77 4.64 -3.65 -1.11
N ILE A 78 5.80 -3.72 -1.82
CA ILE A 78 6.40 -4.99 -2.30
C ILE A 78 7.06 -5.79 -1.16
N GLY A 79 7.27 -5.19 0.02
CA GLY A 79 7.63 -5.92 1.25
C GLY A 79 6.50 -6.84 1.77
N ALA A 80 5.26 -6.61 1.34
CA ALA A 80 4.16 -7.56 1.44
C ALA A 80 4.06 -8.27 0.08
N GLY A 81 4.53 -9.53 0.00
CA GLY A 81 4.80 -10.21 -1.27
C GLY A 81 3.70 -10.06 -2.34
N PRO A 82 4.08 -10.01 -3.63
CA PRO A 82 3.13 -9.72 -4.70
C PRO A 82 2.07 -10.82 -4.76
N ASP A 83 0.79 -10.44 -4.71
CA ASP A 83 -0.23 -11.26 -5.36
C ASP A 83 0.17 -11.32 -6.83
N LYS A 84 0.60 -12.50 -7.30
CA LYS A 84 1.02 -12.74 -8.69
C LYS A 84 -0.11 -12.49 -9.71
N ARG A 85 -1.31 -12.09 -9.28
CA ARG A 85 -2.45 -11.71 -10.13
C ARG A 85 -2.58 -10.20 -10.36
N ALA A 86 -1.88 -9.36 -9.61
CA ALA A 86 -1.89 -7.92 -9.85
C ALA A 86 -0.86 -7.56 -10.93
N SER A 87 -1.31 -7.57 -12.18
CA SER A 87 -0.58 -7.02 -13.33
C SER A 87 -0.12 -5.58 -13.02
N PRO A 88 1.05 -5.11 -13.52
CA PRO A 88 1.48 -3.75 -13.25
C PRO A 88 0.42 -2.79 -13.78
N VAL A 89 -0.13 -1.96 -12.90
CA VAL A 89 -1.03 -0.87 -13.29
C VAL A 89 -0.22 0.07 -14.17
N ALA A 90 -0.33 -0.09 -15.48
CA ALA A 90 0.25 0.81 -16.45
C ALA A 90 -0.38 2.18 -16.24
N CYS A 91 0.39 3.14 -15.71
CA CYS A 91 -0.02 4.53 -15.64
C CYS A 91 -0.07 5.06 -17.08
N PRO A 92 -1.24 5.41 -17.64
CA PRO A 92 -1.30 6.01 -18.96
C PRO A 92 -0.90 7.47 -18.81
N GLY A 93 0.37 7.80 -19.10
CA GLY A 93 0.82 9.19 -18.99
C GLY A 93 2.28 9.49 -19.33
N SER A 94 3.21 8.53 -19.28
CA SER A 94 4.60 8.82 -19.65
C SER A 94 4.82 8.60 -21.15
N HIS A 95 4.76 9.68 -21.94
CA HIS A 95 5.26 9.68 -23.31
C HIS A 95 6.78 9.46 -23.30
N VAL A 96 7.27 8.28 -23.71
CA VAL A 96 8.58 8.16 -24.36
C VAL A 96 8.59 7.03 -25.41
N ALA A 97 8.74 7.46 -26.66
CA ALA A 97 9.39 6.84 -27.82
C ALA A 97 8.91 5.48 -28.38
N THR A 98 8.26 5.60 -29.54
CA THR A 98 8.32 4.74 -30.74
C THR A 98 9.67 4.05 -30.95
N THR A 99 9.67 2.75 -31.34
CA THR A 99 10.30 2.20 -32.57
C THR A 99 10.56 0.67 -32.53
N ASN A 100 9.90 -0.02 -33.47
CA ASN A 100 10.24 -1.21 -34.29
C ASN A 100 10.62 -2.60 -33.73
N LEU A 101 9.77 -3.57 -34.10
CA LEU A 101 10.00 -4.65 -35.09
C LEU A 101 11.30 -5.47 -34.99
N GLN A 102 11.19 -6.77 -34.65
CA GLN A 102 11.47 -7.93 -35.52
C GLN A 102 11.66 -9.25 -34.71
N PHE A 103 11.39 -10.36 -35.41
CA PHE A 103 11.79 -11.75 -35.12
C PHE A 103 11.03 -12.56 -34.06
N LEU A 104 10.13 -13.43 -34.55
CA LEU A 104 10.21 -14.89 -34.33
C LEU A 104 9.48 -15.61 -35.50
N LYS A 105 10.25 -15.95 -36.55
CA LYS A 105 10.14 -17.28 -37.20
C LYS A 105 10.47 -18.29 -36.10
N GLU A 106 9.84 -19.46 -35.98
CA GLU A 106 9.97 -20.58 -36.91
C GLU A 106 8.75 -21.51 -36.80
N SER A 107 8.29 -21.98 -37.97
CA SER A 107 7.65 -23.28 -38.21
C SER A 107 8.65 -24.12 -38.99
#